data_AF-A0A6A5AY52-F1
#
_entry.id   AF-A0A6A5AY52-F1
#
_cell.length_a   1.000
_cell.length_b   1.000
_cell.length_c   1.000
_cell.angle_alpha   90.00
_cell.angle_beta   90.00
_cell.angle_gamma   90.00
#
_symmetry.space_group_name_H-M   'P 1'
#
loop_
_entity.id
_entity.type
_entity.pdbx_description
1 polymer ?
#
loop_
_entity_poly.entity_id
_entity_poly.type
_entity_poly.pdbx_seq_one_letter_code
_entity_poly.pdbx_strand_id
1 'polypeptide(L)'
;MHSSLDKPHPECQALVDELRLCHAEHPYTKFVGSCNDIKAALNECFAKENAFRRKANMDKARAFNKEWKEFKEQKQAAAAASA
;
A
#
# COMPACT_ATOMS: atom_id res chain seq x y z
N MET A 1 -10.36 6.39 5.04
CA MET A 1 -9.99 6.86 3.68
C MET A 1 -9.32 5.69 2.96
N HIS A 2 -9.82 5.33 1.79
CA HIS A 2 -9.25 4.27 0.95
C HIS A 2 -8.10 4.82 0.10
N SER A 3 -7.20 3.94 -0.38
CA SER A 3 -6.19 4.29 -1.39
C SER A 3 -6.87 4.75 -2.70
N SER A 4 -6.12 5.45 -3.57
CA SER A 4 -6.57 5.70 -4.95
C SER A 4 -6.90 4.36 -5.63
N LEU A 5 -8.04 4.33 -6.33
CA LEU A 5 -8.60 3.17 -7.02
C LEU A 5 -7.98 2.97 -8.42
N ASP A 6 -7.15 3.91 -8.86
CA ASP A 6 -6.59 3.96 -10.21
C ASP A 6 -5.38 3.05 -10.39
N LYS A 7 -4.78 2.63 -9.27
CA LYS A 7 -3.70 1.65 -9.27
C LYS A 7 -4.25 0.22 -9.16
N PRO A 8 -3.49 -0.80 -9.59
CA PRO A 8 -3.87 -2.19 -9.42
C PRO A 8 -4.00 -2.56 -7.93
N HIS A 9 -5.06 -3.29 -7.59
CA HIS A 9 -5.31 -3.83 -6.26
C HIS A 9 -5.52 -5.34 -6.33
N PRO A 10 -4.46 -6.17 -6.39
CA PRO A 10 -4.56 -7.60 -6.69
C PRO A 10 -5.58 -8.35 -5.81
N GLU A 11 -5.62 -8.02 -4.52
CA GLU A 11 -6.48 -8.69 -3.54
C GLU A 11 -7.88 -8.05 -3.42
N CYS A 12 -8.05 -6.82 -3.90
CA CYS A 12 -9.27 -6.03 -3.68
C CYS A 12 -9.93 -5.57 -4.99
N GLN A 13 -9.43 -6.01 -6.15
CA GLN A 13 -9.87 -5.53 -7.47
C GLN A 13 -11.37 -5.77 -7.69
N ALA A 14 -11.88 -6.92 -7.25
CA ALA A 14 -13.29 -7.25 -7.35
C ALA A 14 -14.20 -6.21 -6.65
N LEU A 15 -13.82 -5.77 -5.43
CA LEU A 15 -14.56 -4.75 -4.68
C LEU A 15 -14.44 -3.35 -5.31
N VAL A 16 -13.31 -3.06 -5.96
CA VAL A 16 -13.14 -1.81 -6.72
C VAL A 16 -14.09 -1.80 -7.92
N ASP A 17 -14.18 -2.91 -8.64
CA ASP A 17 -15.03 -3.03 -9.83
C ASP A 17 -16.52 -3.02 -9.45
N GLU A 18 -16.89 -3.67 -8.34
CA GLU A 18 -18.25 -3.62 -7.78
C GLU A 18 -18.64 -2.20 -7.36
N LEU A 19 -17.73 -1.45 -6.71
CA LEU A 19 -17.98 -0.06 -6.35
C LEU A 19 -18.14 0.83 -7.59
N ARG A 20 -17.34 0.60 -8.64
CA ARG A 20 -17.45 1.31 -9.93
C ARG A 20 -18.80 1.04 -10.59
N LEU A 21 -19.24 -0.21 -10.59
CA LEU A 21 -20.54 -0.59 -11.12
C LEU A 21 -21.67 0.10 -10.36
N CYS A 22 -21.66 0.04 -9.02
CA CYS A 22 -22.65 0.71 -8.19
C CYS A 22 -22.70 2.22 -8.45
N HIS A 23 -21.54 2.88 -8.60
CA HIS A 23 -21.49 4.29 -8.96
C HIS A 23 -22.00 4.61 -10.37
N ALA A 24 -21.90 3.68 -11.31
CA ALA A 24 -22.42 3.81 -12.67
C ALA A 24 -23.95 3.65 -12.71
N GLU A 25 -24.50 2.72 -11.93
CA GLU A 25 -25.94 2.47 -11.81
C GLU A 25 -26.66 3.54 -10.96
N HIS A 26 -25.94 4.14 -10.01
CA HIS A 26 -26.48 5.10 -9.04
C HIS A 26 -25.77 6.47 -9.11
N PRO A 27 -25.77 7.18 -10.26
CA PRO A 27 -24.99 8.40 -10.44
C PRO A 27 -25.40 9.54 -9.49
N TYR A 28 -26.67 9.59 -9.09
CA TYR A 28 -27.19 10.58 -8.13
C TYR A 28 -27.15 10.06 -6.69
N THR A 29 -27.52 8.80 -6.48
CA THR A 29 -27.65 8.21 -5.13
C THR A 29 -26.34 7.67 -4.57
N LYS A 30 -25.26 7.60 -5.35
CA LYS A 30 -23.91 7.29 -4.84
C LYS A 30 -23.46 8.26 -3.74
N PHE A 31 -23.88 9.52 -3.83
CA PHE A 31 -23.53 10.55 -2.84
C PHE A 31 -24.38 10.49 -1.58
N VAL A 32 -25.57 9.87 -1.66
CA VAL A 32 -26.46 9.71 -0.50
C VAL A 32 -26.30 8.37 0.21
N GLY A 33 -25.35 7.54 -0.23
CA GLY A 33 -24.92 6.34 0.50
C GLY A 33 -25.40 4.99 -0.05
N SER A 34 -26.01 4.94 -1.24
CA SER A 34 -26.46 3.68 -1.86
C SER A 34 -25.36 2.62 -2.02
N CYS A 35 -24.11 3.03 -2.11
CA CYS A 35 -22.95 2.14 -2.27
C CYS A 35 -22.10 1.99 -0.98
N ASN A 36 -22.65 2.35 0.19
CA ASN A 36 -21.88 2.40 1.44
C ASN A 36 -21.40 1.02 1.93
N ASP A 37 -22.18 -0.04 1.72
CA ASP A 37 -21.79 -1.39 2.15
C ASP A 37 -20.60 -1.91 1.35
N ILE A 38 -20.63 -1.73 0.03
CA ILE A 38 -19.53 -2.06 -0.89
C ILE A 38 -18.29 -1.25 -0.49
N LYS A 39 -18.47 0.04 -0.20
CA LYS A 39 -17.40 0.93 0.27
C LYS A 39 -16.82 0.47 1.62
N ALA A 40 -17.64 -0.04 2.53
CA ALA A 40 -17.18 -0.56 3.82
C ALA A 40 -16.31 -1.81 3.62
N ALA A 41 -16.77 -2.77 2.82
CA ALA A 41 -16.01 -3.96 2.46
C ALA A 41 -14.68 -3.61 1.77
N LEU A 42 -14.70 -2.64 0.85
CA LEU A 42 -13.50 -2.15 0.17
C LEU A 42 -12.49 -1.53 1.16
N ASN A 43 -12.96 -0.75 2.14
CA ASN A 43 -12.10 -0.18 3.17
C ASN A 43 -11.41 -1.26 4.01
N GLU A 44 -12.14 -2.31 4.39
CA GLU A 44 -11.58 -3.44 5.13
C GLU A 44 -10.53 -4.20 4.31
N CYS A 45 -10.80 -4.43 3.03
CA CYS A 45 -9.85 -5.06 2.13
C CYS A 45 -8.56 -4.24 2.01
N PHE A 46 -8.68 -2.93 1.79
CA PHE A 46 -7.52 -2.05 1.73
C PHE A 46 -6.77 -1.93 3.05
N ALA A 47 -7.44 -2.03 4.19
CA ALA A 47 -6.76 -2.07 5.48
C ALA A 47 -5.81 -3.29 5.55
N LYS A 48 -6.26 -4.46 5.10
CA LYS A 48 -5.45 -5.68 5.01
C LYS A 48 -4.29 -5.54 4.02
N GLU A 49 -4.57 -5.07 2.80
CA GLU A 49 -3.54 -4.85 1.76
C GLU A 49 -2.46 -3.86 2.26
N ASN A 50 -2.87 -2.77 2.89
CA ASN A 50 -1.95 -1.78 3.43
C ASN A 50 -1.13 -2.34 4.60
N ALA A 51 -1.73 -3.15 5.48
CA ALA A 51 -1.01 -3.79 6.58
C ALA A 51 0.08 -4.74 6.03
N PHE A 52 -0.26 -5.55 5.04
CA PHE A 52 0.70 -6.43 4.37
C PHE A 52 1.85 -5.64 3.72
N ARG A 53 1.53 -4.60 2.93
CA ARG A 53 2.55 -3.76 2.29
C ARG A 53 3.44 -3.05 3.30
N ARG A 54 2.88 -2.56 4.42
CA ARG A 54 3.67 -1.92 5.49
C ARG A 54 4.65 -2.89 6.12
N LYS A 55 4.24 -4.14 6.37
CA LYS A 55 5.14 -5.19 6.87
C LYS A 55 6.27 -5.48 5.88
N ALA A 56 5.94 -5.74 4.62
CA ALA A 56 6.94 -6.01 3.58
C ALA A 56 7.93 -4.84 3.38
N ASN A 57 7.45 -3.60 3.42
CA ASN A 57 8.31 -2.42 3.31
C ASN A 57 9.20 -2.23 4.54
N MET A 58 8.69 -2.53 5.74
CA MET A 58 9.49 -2.51 6.97
C MET A 58 10.63 -3.53 6.91
N ASP A 59 10.34 -4.75 6.45
CA ASP A 59 11.36 -5.80 6.34
C ASP A 59 12.43 -5.43 5.31
N LYS A 60 12.02 -4.90 4.14
CA LYS A 60 12.94 -4.38 3.13
C LYS A 60 13.79 -3.22 3.65
N ALA A 61 13.20 -2.27 4.37
CA ALA A 61 13.92 -1.14 4.95
C ALA A 61 14.93 -1.59 6.00
N ARG A 62 14.61 -2.60 6.82
CA ARG A 62 15.54 -3.19 7.79
C ARG A 62 16.73 -3.85 7.11
N ALA A 63 16.49 -4.65 6.07
CA ALA A 63 17.54 -5.30 5.29
C ALA A 63 18.48 -4.26 4.65
N PHE A 64 17.90 -3.29 3.94
CA PHE A 64 18.66 -2.22 3.31
C PHE A 64 19.49 -1.41 4.31
N ASN A 65 18.90 -1.03 5.45
CA ASN A 65 19.62 -0.27 6.48
C ASN A 65 20.80 -1.05 7.07
N LYS A 66 20.67 -2.37 7.20
CA LYS A 66 21.76 -3.24 7.66
C LYS A 66 22.90 -3.26 6.64
N GLU A 67 22.60 -3.58 5.39
CA GLU A 67 23.59 -3.60 4.30
C GLU A 67 24.27 -2.25 4.13
N TRP A 68 23.50 -1.17 4.21
CA TRP A 68 24.02 0.20 4.09
C TRP A 68 24.94 0.58 5.24
N LYS A 69 24.65 0.12 6.46
CA LYS A 69 25.50 0.33 7.63
C LYS A 69 26.83 -0.41 7.46
N GLU A 70 26.78 -1.69 7.07
CA GLU A 70 27.98 -2.51 6.82
C GLU A 70 28.84 -1.90 5.70
N PHE A 71 28.22 -1.46 4.60
CA PHE A 71 28.91 -0.77 3.52
C PHE A 71 29.61 0.51 3.98
N LYS A 72 28.94 1.33 4.79
CA LYS A 72 29.52 2.56 5.35
C LYS A 72 30.71 2.27 6.26
N GLU A 73 30.60 1.28 7.14
CA GLU A 73 31.67 0.89 8.05
C GLU A 73 32.89 0.38 7.27
N GLN A 74 32.69 -0.47 6.27
CA GLN A 74 33.77 -0.94 5.38
C GLN A 74 34.46 0.22 4.66
N LYS A 75 33.68 1.16 4.09
CA LYS A 75 34.23 2.33 3.40
C LYS A 75 35.03 3.23 4.34
N GLN A 76 34.56 3.44 5.57
CA GLN A 76 35.27 4.22 6.58
C GLN A 76 36.57 3.54 7.01
N ALA A 77 36.55 2.22 7.25
CA ALA A 77 37.74 1.45 7.61
C ALA A 77 38.78 1.47 6.48
N ALA A 78 38.37 1.31 5.23
CA ALA A 78 39.27 1.38 4.08
C ALA A 78 39.90 2.77 3.91
N ALA A 79 39.12 3.83 4.12
CA ALA A 79 39.63 5.20 4.10
C ALA A 79 40.64 5.45 5.23
N ALA A 80 40.39 4.94 6.43
CA ALA A 80 41.30 5.05 7.56
C ALA A 80 42.60 4.24 7.37
N ALA A 81 42.54 3.09 6.69
CA ALA A 81 43.72 2.27 6.39
C ALA A 81 44.57 2.82 5.22
N SER A 82 44.03 3.75 4.43
CA SER A 82 44.71 4.38 3.29
C SER A 82 45.27 5.78 3.62
N ALA A 83 45.10 6.24 4.86
CA ALA A 83 45.59 7.51 5.38
C ALA A 83 46.78 7.29 6.32
#